data_AF-Q2GZZ5-F1
#
_entry.id   AF-Q2GZZ5-F1
#
_cell.length_a   1.000
_cell.length_b   1.000
_cell.length_c   1.000
_cell.angle_alpha   90.00
_cell.angle_beta   90.00
_cell.angle_gamma   90.00
#
_symmetry.space_group_name_H-M   'P 1'
#
loop_
_entity.id
_entity.type
_entity.pdbx_description
1 polymer ?
#
loop_
_entity_poly.entity_id
_entity_poly.type
_entity_poly.pdbx_seq_one_letter_code
_entity_poly.pdbx_strand_id
1 'polypeptide(L)'
;MHHWWRALESRCWDYVTISVVATKDTPSATTAGKITDWVLPGDKSGEFKRQQSSFRNWISSEPGAQFPPEKGRYHLYANRTLIARKLKGLEDVISFSAVHWHMGSKGWRFPTAEDTDAAGENVIPDPIPGHESFTHLRDLYFSVNPSYEGRFTVPVLYDIKTQTIVNNESSEILRMLGTEFNSLIDEKYRQIEFYPEALRAQIDEAHEWQYDKINNGVYKSGFATTQEAYERNVIALFEALDRAEEHLKKTAAEGPTGSARP
;
A
#
# COMPACT_ATOMS: atom_id res chain seq x y z
N MET A 1 -14.53 -13.72 20.28
CA MET A 1 -14.13 -13.25 18.93
C MET A 1 -15.01 -12.14 18.36
N HIS A 2 -16.30 -12.01 18.72
CA HIS A 2 -17.15 -10.89 18.26
C HIS A 2 -16.69 -9.48 18.70
N HIS A 3 -15.90 -9.36 19.76
CA HIS A 3 -15.28 -8.09 20.17
C HIS A 3 -14.01 -7.75 19.38
N TRP A 4 -13.36 -8.73 18.74
CA TRP A 4 -12.14 -8.52 17.96
C TRP A 4 -12.43 -8.00 16.54
N TRP A 5 -13.48 -8.53 15.89
CA TRP A 5 -13.93 -8.06 14.58
C TRP A 5 -14.50 -6.63 14.63
N ARG A 6 -15.31 -6.31 15.66
CA ARG A 6 -15.82 -4.94 15.85
C ARG A 6 -14.71 -3.90 16.13
N ALA A 7 -13.58 -4.32 16.73
CA ALA A 7 -12.44 -3.44 16.98
C ALA A 7 -11.59 -3.17 15.71
N LEU A 8 -11.61 -4.09 14.74
CA LEU A 8 -11.03 -3.91 13.40
C LEU A 8 -11.97 -3.10 12.48
N GLU A 9 -13.29 -3.32 12.57
CA GLU A 9 -14.30 -2.53 11.85
C GLU A 9 -14.29 -1.06 12.26
N SER A 10 -14.14 -0.74 13.55
CA SER A 10 -14.26 0.65 14.03
C SER A 10 -12.97 1.48 13.97
N ARG A 11 -11.86 0.94 13.45
CA ARG A 11 -10.57 1.68 13.39
C ARG A 11 -9.82 1.55 12.07
N CYS A 12 -10.07 0.51 11.27
CA CYS A 12 -9.43 0.38 9.95
C CYS A 12 -10.27 0.95 8.81
N TRP A 13 -11.61 0.98 8.93
CA TRP A 13 -12.48 1.46 7.84
C TRP A 13 -12.57 2.98 7.74
N ASP A 14 -12.31 3.72 8.81
CA ASP A 14 -12.27 5.19 8.77
C ASP A 14 -11.10 5.73 7.92
N TYR A 15 -10.10 4.89 7.61
CA TYR A 15 -8.96 5.25 6.76
C TYR A 15 -9.15 4.95 5.26
N VAL A 16 -10.29 4.38 4.86
CA VAL A 16 -10.51 3.91 3.47
C VAL A 16 -11.29 4.92 2.63
N THR A 17 -11.83 5.99 3.23
CA THR A 17 -12.59 7.02 2.51
C THR A 17 -11.73 8.25 2.21
N ILE A 18 -11.06 8.26 1.07
CA ILE A 18 -10.43 9.47 0.52
C ILE A 18 -11.55 10.31 -0.12
N SER A 19 -12.08 11.31 0.61
CA SER A 19 -12.87 12.38 -0.01
C SER A 19 -11.91 13.45 -0.54
N VAL A 20 -11.77 13.54 -1.87
CA VAL A 20 -11.00 14.62 -2.52
C VAL A 20 -11.90 15.85 -2.61
N VAL A 21 -11.68 16.84 -1.75
CA VAL A 21 -12.25 18.20 -1.89
C VAL A 21 -11.19 19.09 -2.51
N ALA A 22 -11.38 19.50 -3.76
CA ALA A 22 -10.46 20.40 -4.45
C ALA A 22 -10.74 21.87 -4.08
N THR A 23 -9.80 22.54 -3.43
CA THR A 23 -9.76 24.00 -3.35
C THR A 23 -8.57 24.55 -4.15
N LYS A 24 -8.76 25.75 -4.72
CA LYS A 24 -7.83 26.40 -5.65
C LYS A 24 -6.64 26.95 -4.87
N ASP A 25 -5.43 26.44 -5.15
CA ASP A 25 -4.20 27.15 -4.79
C ASP A 25 -3.05 26.99 -5.81
N THR A 26 -2.20 28.00 -5.75
CA THR A 26 -1.25 28.55 -6.74
C THR A 26 -0.03 27.64 -7.04
N PRO A 27 0.51 27.60 -8.29
CA PRO A 27 1.51 26.60 -8.68
C PRO A 27 2.98 27.02 -8.44
N SER A 28 3.83 26.03 -8.16
CA SER A 28 5.30 26.13 -8.15
C SER A 28 5.90 24.90 -8.86
N ALA A 29 6.92 25.15 -9.69
CA ALA A 29 7.57 24.25 -10.68
C ALA A 29 8.46 23.16 -10.02
N THR A 30 8.83 22.02 -10.62
CA THR A 30 9.15 21.64 -12.01
C THR A 30 8.90 20.14 -12.25
N THR A 31 8.00 19.85 -13.21
CA THR A 31 7.84 18.74 -14.20
C THR A 31 6.36 18.86 -14.59
N ALA A 32 6.00 18.86 -15.88
CA ALA A 32 4.83 19.56 -16.44
C ALA A 32 3.40 19.06 -16.08
N GLY A 33 3.12 18.71 -14.83
CA GLY A 33 1.78 18.42 -14.30
C GLY A 33 1.75 18.55 -12.78
N LYS A 34 0.56 18.77 -12.19
CA LYS A 34 0.39 18.69 -10.74
C LYS A 34 0.54 17.23 -10.31
N ILE A 35 1.01 16.98 -9.09
CA ILE A 35 1.08 15.62 -8.52
C ILE A 35 -0.28 14.90 -8.51
N THR A 36 -1.36 15.68 -8.52
CA THR A 36 -2.76 15.24 -8.55
C THR A 36 -3.29 14.99 -9.97
N ASP A 37 -2.47 15.17 -11.00
CA ASP A 37 -2.87 14.90 -12.38
C ASP A 37 -2.80 13.38 -12.63
N TRP A 38 -3.92 12.72 -12.32
CA TRP A 38 -4.03 11.27 -12.39
C TRP A 38 -4.08 10.74 -13.83
N VAL A 39 -4.68 11.52 -14.73
CA VAL A 39 -4.68 11.33 -16.19
C VAL A 39 -3.83 12.43 -16.82
N LEU A 40 -3.01 12.09 -17.81
CA LEU A 40 -2.14 13.06 -18.47
C LEU A 40 -2.98 14.16 -19.14
N PRO A 41 -2.66 15.45 -18.92
CA PRO A 41 -3.33 16.55 -19.61
C PRO A 41 -3.27 16.37 -21.13
N GLY A 42 -4.43 16.31 -21.76
CA GLY A 42 -4.55 16.12 -23.22
C GLY A 42 -4.58 14.66 -23.69
N ASP A 43 -4.58 13.66 -22.81
CA ASP A 43 -4.84 12.26 -23.20
C ASP A 43 -6.29 12.11 -23.70
N LYS A 44 -6.45 11.90 -25.01
CA LYS A 44 -7.74 11.75 -25.68
C LYS A 44 -8.44 10.43 -25.36
N SER A 45 -7.72 9.42 -24.86
CA SER A 45 -8.34 8.16 -24.43
C SER A 45 -9.19 8.37 -23.17
N GLY A 46 -8.81 9.35 -22.34
CA GLY A 46 -9.39 9.59 -21.03
C GLY A 46 -9.09 8.48 -20.01
N GLU A 47 -8.13 7.60 -20.30
CA GLU A 47 -7.81 6.46 -19.46
C GLU A 47 -6.79 6.82 -18.38
N PHE A 48 -7.06 6.34 -17.16
CA PHE A 48 -6.07 6.31 -16.11
C PHE A 48 -5.07 5.18 -16.34
N LYS A 49 -3.79 5.55 -16.47
CA LYS A 49 -2.67 4.62 -16.60
C LYS A 49 -1.80 4.70 -15.35
N ARG A 50 -1.75 3.60 -14.60
CA ARG A 50 -0.94 3.52 -13.38
C ARG A 50 0.54 3.43 -13.74
N GLN A 51 1.35 4.30 -13.16
CA GLN A 51 2.81 4.20 -13.29
C GLN A 51 3.33 2.98 -12.51
N GLN A 52 4.34 2.31 -13.06
CA GLN A 52 5.01 1.21 -12.38
C GLN A 52 5.94 1.73 -11.28
N SER A 53 6.02 0.98 -10.18
CA SER A 53 6.96 1.25 -9.09
C SER A 53 8.41 1.11 -9.53
N SER A 54 9.27 2.00 -9.05
CA SER A 54 10.66 2.14 -9.52
C SER A 54 11.69 1.45 -8.62
N PHE A 55 11.41 1.32 -7.32
CA PHE A 55 12.30 0.65 -6.38
C PHE A 55 11.82 -0.79 -6.18
N ARG A 56 12.65 -1.74 -6.61
CA ARG A 56 12.29 -3.16 -6.76
C ARG A 56 13.32 -4.11 -6.15
N ASN A 57 14.12 -3.63 -5.19
CA ASN A 57 15.08 -4.49 -4.49
C ASN A 57 14.35 -5.40 -3.51
N TRP A 58 15.05 -6.46 -3.08
CA TRP A 58 14.51 -7.48 -2.19
C TRP A 58 15.31 -7.57 -0.90
N ILE A 59 14.59 -7.68 0.21
CA ILE A 59 15.11 -8.28 1.43
C ILE A 59 15.27 -9.78 1.15
N SER A 60 16.38 -10.35 1.58
CA SER A 60 16.64 -11.77 1.41
C SER A 60 17.37 -12.34 2.62
N SER A 61 16.89 -13.48 3.10
CA SER A 61 17.50 -14.28 4.16
C SER A 61 18.72 -15.08 3.70
N GLU A 62 19.02 -15.08 2.41
CA GLU A 62 20.18 -15.77 1.84
C GLU A 62 21.51 -15.13 2.27
N PRO A 63 22.57 -15.94 2.47
CA PRO A 63 23.89 -15.43 2.82
C PRO A 63 24.41 -14.40 1.80
N GLY A 64 24.88 -13.25 2.29
CA GLY A 64 25.44 -12.19 1.44
C GLY A 64 24.40 -11.29 0.75
N ALA A 65 23.12 -11.39 1.12
CA ALA A 65 22.10 -10.46 0.64
C ALA A 65 22.50 -8.99 0.90
N GLN A 66 22.19 -8.10 -0.04
CA GLN A 66 22.36 -6.66 0.14
C GLN A 66 21.50 -6.12 1.29
N PHE A 67 20.29 -6.66 1.41
CA PHE A 67 19.30 -6.31 2.42
C PHE A 67 18.91 -7.58 3.24
N PRO A 68 19.72 -8.00 4.22
CA PRO A 68 19.38 -9.12 5.10
C PRO A 68 18.32 -8.75 6.15
N PRO A 69 17.45 -9.69 6.57
CA PRO A 69 16.47 -9.46 7.62
C PRO A 69 17.17 -9.14 8.95
N GLU A 70 16.98 -7.92 9.47
CA GLU A 70 17.56 -7.44 10.73
C GLU A 70 16.48 -6.71 11.55
N LYS A 71 16.36 -7.04 12.84
CA LYS A 71 15.44 -6.36 13.77
C LYS A 71 15.81 -4.88 13.86
N GLY A 72 14.83 -4.00 13.64
CA GLY A 72 15.00 -2.54 13.74
C GLY A 72 15.73 -1.88 12.56
N ARG A 73 16.12 -2.63 11.51
CA ARG A 73 16.78 -2.05 10.32
C ARG A 73 15.81 -1.40 9.35
N TYR A 74 14.58 -1.91 9.27
CA TYR A 74 13.62 -1.52 8.24
C TYR A 74 12.46 -0.70 8.81
N HIS A 75 12.00 0.27 8.01
CA HIS A 75 10.85 1.11 8.31
C HIS A 75 9.83 1.06 7.18
N LEU A 76 8.54 1.04 7.53
CA LEU A 76 7.43 1.08 6.58
C LEU A 76 6.69 2.42 6.64
N TYR A 77 6.55 3.07 5.49
CA TYR A 77 5.59 4.17 5.31
C TYR A 77 4.36 3.60 4.60
N ALA A 78 3.27 3.23 5.28
CA ALA A 78 2.34 2.25 4.70
C ALA A 78 0.85 2.28 5.11
N ASN A 79 0.04 1.59 4.27
CA ASN A 79 -1.37 1.23 4.49
C ASN A 79 -1.56 -0.32 4.41
N ARG A 80 -1.54 -0.95 3.23
CA ARG A 80 -1.88 -2.39 3.06
C ARG A 80 -0.89 -3.38 3.68
N THR A 81 0.41 -3.05 3.71
CA THR A 81 1.45 -3.94 4.24
C THR A 81 1.37 -4.10 5.76
N LEU A 82 0.60 -3.24 6.45
CA LEU A 82 0.37 -3.34 7.89
C LEU A 82 -0.41 -4.60 8.28
N ILE A 83 -1.29 -5.10 7.41
CA ILE A 83 -2.01 -6.36 7.63
C ILE A 83 -1.02 -7.51 7.68
N ALA A 84 -0.13 -7.61 6.68
CA ALA A 84 0.91 -8.64 6.66
C ALA A 84 1.89 -8.49 7.85
N ARG A 85 2.30 -7.27 8.17
CA ARG A 85 3.14 -6.98 9.35
C ARG A 85 2.52 -7.54 10.63
N LYS A 86 1.22 -7.30 10.84
CA LYS A 86 0.49 -7.78 12.01
C LYS A 86 0.31 -9.29 12.01
N LEU A 87 -0.08 -9.87 10.87
CA LEU A 87 -0.29 -11.31 10.73
C LEU A 87 1.01 -12.11 10.95
N LYS A 88 2.16 -11.57 10.56
CA LYS A 88 3.48 -12.20 10.75
C LYS A 88 4.16 -11.86 12.07
N GLY A 89 3.52 -11.12 12.97
CA GLY A 89 4.13 -10.78 14.27
C GLY A 89 5.38 -9.89 14.13
N LEU A 90 5.44 -9.05 13.11
CA LEU A 90 6.61 -8.23 12.78
C LEU A 90 6.63 -6.88 13.50
N GLU A 91 5.76 -6.67 14.50
CA GLU A 91 5.62 -5.36 15.13
C GLU A 91 6.90 -4.86 15.81
N ASP A 92 7.64 -5.76 16.45
CA ASP A 92 8.91 -5.46 17.11
C ASP A 92 10.11 -5.53 16.15
N VAL A 93 9.90 -6.00 14.92
CA VAL A 93 10.95 -6.23 13.92
C VAL A 93 11.06 -5.06 12.96
N ILE A 94 9.90 -4.58 12.47
CA ILE A 94 9.80 -3.53 11.47
C ILE A 94 8.94 -2.40 12.04
N SER A 95 9.53 -1.22 12.15
CA SER A 95 8.81 -0.01 12.57
C SER A 95 7.96 0.54 11.42
N PHE A 96 6.99 1.39 11.72
CA PHE A 96 6.21 2.06 10.67
C PHE A 96 5.79 3.46 11.07
N SER A 97 5.51 4.30 10.09
CA SER A 97 4.86 5.59 10.25
C SER A 97 3.73 5.74 9.23
N ALA A 98 2.65 6.39 9.65
CA ALA A 98 1.53 6.73 8.80
C ALA A 98 1.72 8.15 8.26
N VAL A 99 1.69 8.30 6.94
CA VAL A 99 1.54 9.61 6.33
C VAL A 99 0.17 10.19 6.65
N HIS A 100 0.05 11.51 6.62
CA HIS A 100 -1.22 12.19 6.84
C HIS A 100 -2.22 11.82 5.72
N TRP A 101 -3.50 11.67 6.07
CA TRP A 101 -4.55 11.27 5.11
C TRP A 101 -4.78 12.31 4.00
N HIS A 102 -4.65 13.59 4.35
CA HIS A 102 -4.78 14.69 3.39
C HIS A 102 -3.54 14.78 2.49
N MET A 103 -3.73 14.48 1.21
CA MET A 103 -2.69 14.54 0.17
C MET A 103 -2.77 15.85 -0.61
N GLY A 104 -1.80 16.74 -0.40
CA GLY A 104 -1.77 18.08 -1.00
C GLY A 104 -1.02 18.15 -2.34
N SER A 105 -0.71 19.38 -2.77
CA SER A 105 0.03 19.66 -4.02
C SER A 105 1.46 19.10 -4.06
N LYS A 106 2.03 18.77 -2.90
CA LYS A 106 3.33 18.09 -2.75
C LYS A 106 3.20 16.59 -2.47
N GLY A 107 1.98 16.04 -2.48
CA GLY A 107 1.71 14.63 -2.26
C GLY A 107 1.48 14.30 -0.78
N TRP A 108 1.83 13.08 -0.40
CA TRP A 108 1.72 12.61 0.98
C TRP A 108 2.64 13.42 1.89
N ARG A 109 2.08 14.02 2.93
CA ARG A 109 2.82 14.76 3.96
C ARG A 109 2.95 13.95 5.23
N PHE A 110 3.96 14.24 6.03
CA PHE A 110 4.02 13.74 7.39
C PHE A 110 3.09 14.54 8.31
N PRO A 111 2.43 13.89 9.28
CA PRO A 111 1.70 14.58 10.33
C PRO A 111 2.62 15.50 11.15
N THR A 112 2.06 16.59 11.67
CA THR A 112 2.73 17.51 12.60
C THR A 112 2.01 17.52 13.94
N ALA A 113 2.64 18.07 14.97
CA ALA A 113 2.03 18.22 16.30
C ALA A 113 0.81 19.17 16.30
N GLU A 114 0.60 19.94 15.23
CA GLU A 114 -0.53 20.87 15.08
C GLU A 114 -1.77 20.18 14.46
N ASP A 115 -1.60 19.01 13.86
CA ASP A 115 -2.71 18.25 13.29
C ASP A 115 -3.62 17.72 14.41
N THR A 116 -4.91 18.01 14.31
CA THR A 116 -5.93 17.60 15.31
C THR A 116 -6.95 16.64 14.73
N ASP A 117 -6.86 16.38 13.43
CA ASP A 117 -7.76 15.59 12.59
C ASP A 117 -7.19 14.22 12.22
N ALA A 118 -5.98 13.91 12.68
CA ALA A 118 -5.34 12.61 12.50
C ALA A 118 -4.81 12.10 13.85
N ALA A 119 -5.36 11.00 14.35
CA ALA A 119 -4.97 10.41 15.63
C ALA A 119 -4.29 9.05 15.42
N GLY A 120 -3.28 8.76 16.24
CA GLY A 120 -2.64 7.44 16.29
C GLY A 120 -1.18 7.52 16.72
N GLU A 121 -0.69 6.47 17.38
CA GLU A 121 0.68 6.43 17.90
C GLU A 121 1.76 6.55 16.82
N ASN A 122 1.45 6.08 15.60
CA ASN A 122 2.37 6.13 14.45
C ASN A 122 1.97 7.24 13.45
N VAL A 123 1.08 8.15 13.84
CA VAL A 123 0.72 9.38 13.10
C VAL A 123 1.61 10.49 13.64
N ILE A 124 2.88 10.45 13.24
CA ILE A 124 3.96 11.28 13.76
C ILE A 124 4.78 11.86 12.60
N PRO A 125 5.57 12.93 12.84
CA PRO A 125 6.63 13.33 11.92
C PRO A 125 7.55 12.14 11.58
N ASP A 126 8.26 12.20 10.47
CA ASP A 126 9.18 11.13 10.06
C ASP A 126 10.19 10.82 11.19
N PRO A 127 10.17 9.61 11.77
CA PRO A 127 10.99 9.30 12.94
C PRO A 127 12.43 8.93 12.58
N ILE A 128 12.78 8.88 11.29
CA ILE A 128 14.09 8.42 10.84
C ILE A 128 15.15 9.51 11.10
N PRO A 129 16.29 9.17 11.75
CA PRO A 129 17.39 10.11 11.95
C PRO A 129 17.90 10.70 10.63
N GLY A 130 18.04 12.03 10.57
CA GLY A 130 18.41 12.76 9.36
C GLY A 130 17.23 13.20 8.48
N HIS A 131 16.00 12.79 8.80
CA HIS A 131 14.78 13.21 8.10
C HIS A 131 14.02 14.32 8.84
N GLU A 132 14.64 15.02 9.79
CA GLU A 132 13.98 16.04 10.61
C GLU A 132 13.44 17.21 9.77
N SER A 133 14.04 17.45 8.60
CA SER A 133 13.60 18.46 7.64
C SER A 133 12.56 17.96 6.63
N PHE A 134 12.26 16.65 6.63
CA PHE A 134 11.33 16.07 5.68
C PHE A 134 9.91 16.35 6.13
N THR A 135 9.15 16.96 5.23
CA THR A 135 7.75 17.30 5.47
C THR A 135 6.83 16.43 4.65
N HIS A 136 7.35 15.82 3.58
CA HIS A 136 6.60 15.02 2.64
C HIS A 136 7.36 13.75 2.25
N LEU A 137 6.60 12.72 1.87
CA LEU A 137 7.16 11.47 1.38
C LEU A 137 8.06 11.68 0.15
N ARG A 138 7.80 12.71 -0.67
CA ARG A 138 8.67 13.04 -1.81
C ARG A 138 10.10 13.40 -1.39
N ASP A 139 10.28 13.98 -0.21
CA ASP A 139 11.60 14.41 0.28
C ASP A 139 12.49 13.17 0.48
N LEU A 140 11.91 12.05 0.96
CA LEU A 140 12.53 10.73 1.03
C LEU A 140 12.95 10.19 -0.35
N TYR A 141 12.10 10.33 -1.37
CA TYR A 141 12.44 9.86 -2.71
C TYR A 141 13.59 10.67 -3.31
N PHE A 142 13.59 11.99 -3.13
CA PHE A 142 14.66 12.85 -3.63
C PHE A 142 15.97 12.70 -2.86
N SER A 143 15.94 12.33 -1.59
CA SER A 143 17.17 12.04 -0.83
C SER A 143 17.90 10.80 -1.36
N VAL A 144 17.15 9.82 -1.87
CA VAL A 144 17.70 8.59 -2.46
C VAL A 144 18.03 8.76 -3.95
N ASN A 145 17.19 9.47 -4.69
CA ASN A 145 17.40 9.78 -6.10
C ASN A 145 16.98 11.23 -6.39
N PRO A 146 17.94 12.18 -6.48
CA PRO A 146 17.65 13.60 -6.75
C PRO A 146 16.96 13.86 -8.09
N SER A 147 17.05 12.91 -9.03
CA SER A 147 16.43 12.98 -10.36
C SER A 147 15.22 12.05 -10.49
N TYR A 148 14.53 11.73 -9.39
CA TYR A 148 13.34 10.89 -9.42
C TYR A 148 12.16 11.58 -10.12
N GLU A 149 11.61 10.96 -11.16
CA GLU A 149 10.51 11.49 -11.98
C GLU A 149 9.18 10.74 -11.82
N GLY A 150 9.16 9.68 -10.99
CA GLY A 150 7.98 8.87 -10.76
C GLY A 150 7.03 9.44 -9.71
N ARG A 151 5.99 8.68 -9.37
CA ARG A 151 5.06 9.02 -8.28
C ARG A 151 5.62 8.64 -6.91
N PHE A 152 5.41 9.53 -5.94
CA PHE A 152 5.75 9.32 -4.53
C PHE A 152 4.64 8.53 -3.83
N THR A 153 4.68 7.20 -3.92
CA THR A 153 3.58 6.31 -3.50
C THR A 153 3.85 5.67 -2.15
N VAL A 154 2.79 5.36 -1.40
CA VAL A 154 2.82 4.35 -0.33
C VAL A 154 2.32 2.99 -0.85
N PRO A 155 2.79 1.85 -0.31
CA PRO A 155 3.79 1.71 0.75
C PRO A 155 5.23 1.95 0.26
N VAL A 156 6.11 2.34 1.19
CA VAL A 156 7.57 2.38 1.01
C VAL A 156 8.23 1.53 2.09
N LEU A 157 9.09 0.59 1.69
CA LEU A 157 9.99 -0.16 2.56
C LEU A 157 11.38 0.49 2.51
N TYR A 158 11.78 1.09 3.62
CA TYR A 158 13.01 1.87 3.74
C TYR A 158 14.03 1.14 4.61
N ASP A 159 15.29 1.15 4.19
CA ASP A 159 16.43 0.65 4.97
C ASP A 159 17.10 1.82 5.69
N ILE A 160 16.97 1.84 7.01
CA ILE A 160 17.53 2.88 7.88
C ILE A 160 19.07 2.86 7.84
N LYS A 161 19.66 1.67 7.74
CA LYS A 161 21.12 1.46 7.84
C LYS A 161 21.86 2.00 6.63
N THR A 162 21.31 1.77 5.43
CA THR A 162 21.91 2.25 4.16
C THR A 162 21.23 3.50 3.63
N GLN A 163 20.26 4.05 4.37
CA GLN A 163 19.48 5.23 4.03
C GLN A 163 18.90 5.21 2.60
N THR A 164 18.28 4.09 2.22
CA THR A 164 17.74 3.92 0.86
C THR A 164 16.36 3.26 0.85
N ILE A 165 15.61 3.47 -0.23
CA ILE A 165 14.36 2.76 -0.46
C ILE A 165 14.69 1.36 -1.01
N VAL A 166 14.30 0.33 -0.26
CA VAL A 166 14.42 -1.05 -0.72
C VAL A 166 13.39 -1.32 -1.81
N ASN A 167 12.12 -1.05 -1.51
CA ASN A 167 11.02 -1.41 -2.39
C ASN A 167 9.79 -0.51 -2.19
N ASN A 168 9.10 -0.15 -3.27
CA ASN A 168 7.82 0.56 -3.23
C ASN A 168 6.70 -0.13 -4.05
N GLU A 169 6.85 -1.42 -4.31
CA GLU A 169 5.85 -2.31 -4.89
C GLU A 169 5.22 -3.16 -3.78
N SER A 170 3.95 -2.86 -3.48
CA SER A 170 3.24 -3.49 -2.35
C SER A 170 3.18 -5.02 -2.44
N SER A 171 3.03 -5.59 -3.65
CA SER A 171 2.92 -7.04 -3.84
C SER A 171 4.21 -7.77 -3.46
N GLU A 172 5.36 -7.22 -3.85
CA GLU A 172 6.68 -7.75 -3.50
C GLU A 172 6.96 -7.59 -2.00
N ILE A 173 6.61 -6.44 -1.43
CA ILE A 173 6.75 -6.22 0.02
C ILE A 173 5.95 -7.27 0.80
N LEU A 174 4.72 -7.58 0.39
CA LEU A 174 3.91 -8.62 1.05
C LEU A 174 4.58 -10.00 0.98
N ARG A 175 5.24 -10.35 -0.14
CA ARG A 175 6.01 -11.60 -0.26
C ARG A 175 7.19 -11.59 0.71
N MET A 176 7.99 -10.51 0.73
CA MET A 176 9.13 -10.36 1.64
C MET A 176 8.74 -10.48 3.11
N LEU A 177 7.68 -9.77 3.53
CA LEU A 177 7.17 -9.84 4.90
C LEU A 177 6.66 -11.26 5.25
N GLY A 178 6.20 -12.01 4.25
CA GLY A 178 5.69 -13.37 4.43
C GLY A 178 6.76 -14.40 4.80
N THR A 179 7.99 -14.25 4.30
CA THR A 179 9.02 -15.30 4.39
C THR A 179 10.36 -14.83 4.97
N GLU A 180 10.86 -13.66 4.58
CA GLU A 180 12.27 -13.31 4.78
C GLU A 180 12.63 -13.04 6.24
N PHE A 181 11.65 -12.68 7.06
CA PHE A 181 11.84 -12.39 8.49
C PHE A 181 11.55 -13.58 9.40
N ASN A 182 11.30 -14.78 8.86
CA ASN A 182 10.87 -15.94 9.65
C ASN A 182 11.85 -16.29 10.80
N SER A 183 13.15 -16.06 10.62
CA SER A 183 14.17 -16.32 11.66
C SER A 183 14.09 -15.37 12.87
N LEU A 184 13.36 -14.25 12.75
CA LEU A 184 13.28 -13.20 13.77
C LEU A 184 11.95 -13.19 14.54
N ILE A 185 11.04 -14.13 14.26
CA ILE A 185 9.67 -14.15 14.79
C ILE A 185 9.33 -15.51 15.43
N ASP A 186 8.35 -15.49 16.34
CA ASP A 186 7.85 -16.69 17.00
C ASP A 186 7.31 -17.73 16.00
N GLU A 187 7.44 -19.01 16.37
CA GLU A 187 6.99 -20.15 15.57
C GLU A 187 5.53 -20.02 15.10
N LYS A 188 4.62 -19.59 15.99
CA LYS A 188 3.19 -19.43 15.67
C LYS A 188 2.93 -18.50 14.47
N TYR A 189 3.81 -17.51 14.24
CA TYR A 189 3.70 -16.60 13.10
C TYR A 189 4.42 -17.13 11.85
N ARG A 190 5.48 -17.95 12.02
CA ARG A 190 6.17 -18.60 10.90
C ARG A 190 5.25 -19.53 10.12
N GLN A 191 4.36 -20.23 10.82
CA GLN A 191 3.37 -21.15 10.24
C GLN A 191 2.30 -20.46 9.37
N ILE A 192 2.22 -19.13 9.39
CA ILE A 192 1.29 -18.36 8.54
C ILE A 192 1.96 -18.14 7.19
N GLU A 193 1.45 -18.83 6.17
CA GLU A 193 1.90 -18.73 4.79
C GLU A 193 0.90 -17.95 3.93
N PHE A 194 1.32 -16.80 3.39
CA PHE A 194 0.48 -16.01 2.47
C PHE A 194 0.49 -16.52 1.03
N TYR A 195 1.45 -17.37 0.70
CA TYR A 195 1.67 -17.84 -0.67
C TYR A 195 2.18 -19.29 -0.71
N PRO A 196 1.42 -20.22 -0.10
CA PRO A 196 1.80 -21.61 -0.03
C PRO A 196 1.89 -22.22 -1.43
N GLU A 197 2.88 -23.10 -1.63
CA GLU A 197 3.23 -23.64 -2.94
C GLU A 197 2.02 -24.24 -3.69
N ALA A 198 1.21 -25.03 -3.00
CA ALA A 198 0.04 -25.71 -3.55
C ALA A 198 -1.04 -24.77 -4.11
N LEU A 199 -1.08 -23.50 -3.66
CA LEU A 199 -2.11 -22.53 -4.06
C LEU A 199 -1.56 -21.40 -4.95
N ARG A 200 -0.25 -21.37 -5.24
CA ARG A 200 0.38 -20.24 -5.95
C ARG A 200 -0.30 -19.90 -7.27
N ALA A 201 -0.54 -20.91 -8.11
CA ALA A 201 -1.21 -20.72 -9.40
C ALA A 201 -2.61 -20.10 -9.26
N GLN A 202 -3.39 -20.55 -8.27
CA GLN A 202 -4.73 -20.01 -8.01
C GLN A 202 -4.65 -18.59 -7.45
N ILE A 203 -3.69 -18.32 -6.57
CA ILE A 203 -3.45 -16.98 -6.00
C ILE A 203 -3.04 -16.01 -7.10
N ASP A 204 -2.16 -16.41 -8.01
CA ASP A 204 -1.68 -15.53 -9.08
C ASP A 204 -2.78 -15.26 -10.12
N GLU A 205 -3.54 -16.29 -10.52
CA GLU A 205 -4.72 -16.10 -11.38
C GLU A 205 -5.72 -15.14 -10.72
N ALA A 206 -6.02 -15.36 -9.43
CA ALA A 206 -6.92 -14.50 -8.67
C ALA A 206 -6.40 -13.05 -8.61
N HIS A 207 -5.12 -12.89 -8.32
CA HIS A 207 -4.49 -11.59 -8.18
C HIS A 207 -4.51 -10.80 -9.49
N GLU A 208 -4.33 -11.45 -10.65
CA GLU A 208 -4.33 -10.79 -11.95
C GLU A 208 -5.64 -10.03 -12.20
N TRP A 209 -6.78 -10.73 -12.14
CA TRP A 209 -8.07 -10.10 -12.41
C TRP A 209 -8.53 -9.19 -11.27
N GLN A 210 -8.25 -9.54 -10.01
CA GLN A 210 -8.60 -8.68 -8.86
C GLN A 210 -7.83 -7.37 -8.90
N TYR A 211 -6.54 -7.42 -9.20
CA TYR A 211 -5.73 -6.23 -9.32
C TYR A 211 -6.22 -5.34 -10.46
N ASP A 212 -6.37 -5.90 -11.66
CA ASP A 212 -6.69 -5.13 -12.84
C ASP A 212 -8.11 -4.55 -12.82
N LYS A 213 -9.09 -5.36 -12.40
CA LYS A 213 -10.53 -5.04 -12.52
C LYS A 213 -11.17 -4.53 -11.23
N ILE A 214 -10.61 -4.83 -10.06
CA ILE A 214 -11.15 -4.33 -8.77
C ILE A 214 -10.21 -3.27 -8.20
N ASN A 215 -9.01 -3.66 -7.78
CA ASN A 215 -8.10 -2.78 -7.03
C ASN A 215 -7.68 -1.55 -7.84
N ASN A 216 -7.38 -1.74 -9.12
CA ASN A 216 -7.08 -0.68 -10.07
C ASN A 216 -8.33 -0.23 -10.82
N GLY A 217 -9.33 -1.11 -10.99
CA GLY A 217 -10.58 -0.82 -11.70
C GLY A 217 -11.34 0.38 -11.12
N VAL A 218 -11.46 0.46 -9.79
CA VAL A 218 -12.08 1.63 -9.13
C VAL A 218 -11.38 2.95 -9.48
N TYR A 219 -10.05 2.95 -9.64
CA TYR A 219 -9.28 4.13 -10.06
C TYR A 219 -9.46 4.39 -11.55
N LYS A 220 -9.47 3.35 -12.39
CA LYS A 220 -9.72 3.48 -13.83
C LYS A 220 -11.08 4.10 -14.11
N SER A 221 -12.11 3.71 -13.34
CA SER A 221 -13.44 4.31 -13.41
C SER A 221 -13.45 5.73 -12.84
N GLY A 222 -12.94 5.93 -11.62
CA GLY A 222 -13.06 7.21 -10.91
C GLY A 222 -12.21 8.35 -11.48
N PHE A 223 -11.10 8.03 -12.15
CA PHE A 223 -10.24 9.02 -12.80
C PHE A 223 -10.46 9.14 -14.31
N ALA A 224 -11.39 8.38 -14.89
CA ALA A 224 -11.70 8.50 -16.30
C ALA A 224 -12.17 9.93 -16.63
N THR A 225 -11.68 10.48 -17.74
CA THR A 225 -12.06 11.82 -18.21
C THR A 225 -12.97 11.80 -19.45
N THR A 226 -13.30 10.61 -19.95
CA THR A 226 -14.27 10.37 -21.03
C THR A 226 -15.34 9.39 -20.58
N GLN A 227 -16.56 9.52 -21.13
CA GLN A 227 -17.68 8.63 -20.80
C GLN A 227 -17.36 7.18 -21.20
N GLU A 228 -16.75 7.00 -22.37
CA GLU A 228 -16.41 5.68 -22.90
C GLU A 228 -15.36 4.96 -22.05
N ALA A 229 -14.37 5.68 -21.50
CA ALA A 229 -13.41 5.11 -20.57
C ALA A 229 -14.05 4.78 -19.22
N TYR A 230 -14.94 5.64 -18.72
CA TYR A 230 -15.69 5.39 -17.48
C TYR A 230 -16.55 4.11 -17.60
N GLU A 231 -17.43 4.06 -18.60
CA GLU A 231 -18.39 2.97 -18.80
C GLU A 231 -17.69 1.62 -18.94
N ARG A 232 -16.63 1.55 -19.77
CA ARG A 232 -15.86 0.33 -19.97
C ARG A 232 -15.27 -0.20 -18.65
N ASN A 233 -14.70 0.68 -17.84
CA ASN A 233 -14.04 0.27 -16.60
C ASN A 233 -15.03 -0.02 -15.47
N VAL A 234 -16.12 0.74 -15.34
CA VAL A 234 -17.14 0.47 -14.31
C VAL A 234 -17.91 -0.82 -14.59
N ILE A 235 -18.23 -1.13 -15.85
CA ILE A 235 -18.84 -2.42 -16.21
C ILE A 235 -17.90 -3.57 -15.85
N ALA A 236 -16.63 -3.50 -16.27
CA ALA A 236 -15.64 -4.54 -15.96
C ALA A 236 -15.39 -4.71 -14.45
N LEU A 237 -15.51 -3.63 -13.66
CA LEU A 237 -15.45 -3.68 -12.20
C LEU A 237 -16.61 -4.48 -11.62
N PHE A 238 -17.86 -4.19 -12.01
CA PHE A 238 -19.02 -4.90 -11.50
C PHE A 238 -19.04 -6.37 -11.93
N GLU A 239 -18.65 -6.69 -13.17
CA GLU A 239 -18.48 -8.09 -13.61
C GLU A 239 -17.46 -8.85 -12.75
N ALA A 240 -16.37 -8.19 -12.36
CA ALA A 240 -15.36 -8.78 -11.48
C ALA A 240 -15.87 -8.94 -10.03
N LEU A 241 -16.70 -8.01 -9.54
CA LEU A 241 -17.35 -8.14 -8.23
C LEU A 241 -18.36 -9.29 -8.22
N ASP A 242 -19.14 -9.48 -9.29
CA ASP A 242 -20.04 -10.63 -9.43
C ASP A 242 -19.28 -11.96 -9.43
N ARG A 243 -18.13 -12.02 -10.14
CA ARG A 243 -17.23 -13.17 -10.09
C ARG A 243 -16.71 -13.44 -8.68
N ALA A 244 -16.33 -12.38 -7.94
CA ALA A 244 -15.85 -12.50 -6.57
C ALA A 244 -16.94 -13.04 -5.62
N GLU A 245 -18.16 -12.50 -5.72
CA GLU A 245 -19.31 -12.92 -4.92
C GLU A 245 -19.65 -14.40 -5.18
N GLU A 246 -19.72 -14.81 -6.46
CA GLU A 246 -19.99 -16.21 -6.82
C GLU A 246 -18.91 -17.17 -6.28
N HIS A 247 -17.65 -16.74 -6.26
CA HIS A 247 -16.56 -17.52 -5.67
C HIS A 247 -16.66 -17.61 -4.15
N LEU A 248 -16.92 -16.50 -3.46
CA LEU A 248 -17.08 -16.45 -2.00
C LEU A 248 -18.29 -17.26 -1.54
N LYS A 249 -19.39 -17.23 -2.30
CA LYS A 249 -20.59 -18.03 -2.02
C LYS A 249 -20.32 -19.54 -2.08
N LYS A 250 -19.49 -20.00 -3.01
CA LYS A 250 -19.11 -21.43 -3.13
C LYS A 250 -18.20 -21.88 -1.99
N THR A 251 -17.35 -21.00 -1.50
CA THR A 251 -16.33 -21.30 -0.48
C THR A 251 -16.77 -20.96 0.94
N ALA A 252 -17.96 -20.39 1.12
CA ALA A 252 -18.50 -19.98 2.42
C ALA A 252 -18.56 -21.11 3.47
N ALA A 253 -18.77 -22.36 3.04
CA ALA A 253 -18.80 -23.53 3.92
C ALA A 253 -17.40 -24.04 4.31
N GLU A 254 -16.36 -23.68 3.55
CA GLU A 254 -14.97 -24.15 3.72
C GLU A 254 -14.10 -23.13 4.48
N GLY A 255 -14.63 -21.92 4.72
CA GLY A 255 -13.94 -20.87 5.48
C GLY A 255 -13.85 -21.15 6.99
N PRO A 256 -13.06 -20.37 7.75
CA PRO A 256 -12.90 -20.52 9.20
C PRO A 256 -14.20 -20.29 10.01
N THR A 257 -15.27 -19.85 9.36
CA THR A 257 -16.62 -19.70 9.90
C THR A 257 -17.56 -20.87 9.54
N GLY A 258 -17.06 -21.89 8.84
CA GLY A 258 -17.81 -22.96 8.17
C GLY A 258 -18.40 -24.07 9.06
N SER A 259 -18.27 -23.99 10.39
CA SER A 259 -19.21 -24.71 11.26
C SER A 259 -20.41 -23.79 11.51
N ALA A 260 -21.55 -24.14 10.93
CA ALA A 260 -22.85 -23.53 11.19
C ALA A 260 -22.94 -23.13 12.68
N ARG A 261 -23.07 -21.83 12.95
CA ARG A 261 -23.53 -21.40 14.26
C ARG A 261 -24.97 -21.88 14.40
N PRO A 262 -25.31 -22.60 15.48
CA PRO A 262 -26.70 -22.92 15.79
C PRO A 262 -27.52 -21.64 16.02
#